data_AF-A0A6G0RL66-F1
#
_entry.id   AF-A0A6G0RL66-F1
#
_cell.length_a   1.000
_cell.length_b   1.000
_cell.length_c   1.000
_cell.angle_alpha   90.00
_cell.angle_beta   90.00
_cell.angle_gamma   90.00
#
_symmetry.space_group_name_H-M   'P 1'
#
loop_
_entity.id
_entity.type
_entity.pdbx_description
1 polymer ?
#
loop_
_entity_poly.entity_id
_entity_poly.type
_entity_poly.pdbx_seq_one_letter_code
_entity_poly.pdbx_strand_id
1 'polypeptide(L)'
;MAAVAETAMDGGFAVDLRVIADEQRRDTSLGDSDEQEIAGTMLRVDPTSKKVLVPKRLQQRLVQIYHDLLLHPGAATMVHTIAKVFYWRGMEADVHKLVDNCIVCLKAKHPTTRFGKLPPKSVEVRPWFEIAVDSIDPYGKKRVSALTIIDIATRLIEILPTLYCNEYGGGVPDGPGSARTARSASAR
;
A
#
# COMPACT_ATOMS: atom_id res chain seq x y z
N MET A 1 34.21 8.86 -26.07
CA MET A 1 32.86 8.67 -25.48
C MET A 1 32.80 7.27 -24.93
N ALA A 2 32.84 7.14 -23.59
CA ALA A 2 32.93 5.85 -22.92
C ALA A 2 31.60 5.09 -23.00
N ALA A 3 31.69 3.83 -23.40
CA ALA A 3 30.57 2.90 -23.48
C ALA A 3 29.95 2.67 -22.10
N VAL A 4 28.64 2.87 -22.00
CA VAL A 4 27.85 2.43 -20.85
C VAL A 4 27.70 0.92 -20.99
N ALA A 5 28.44 0.17 -20.19
CA ALA A 5 28.27 -1.27 -20.08
C ALA A 5 26.91 -1.54 -19.41
N GLU A 6 25.94 -1.84 -20.26
CA GLU A 6 24.65 -2.42 -19.91
C GLU A 6 24.88 -3.86 -19.45
N THR A 7 25.08 -4.06 -18.15
CA THR A 7 24.94 -5.40 -17.56
C THR A 7 23.48 -5.62 -17.20
N ALA A 8 22.73 -6.14 -18.16
CA ALA A 8 21.57 -6.97 -17.88
C ALA A 8 22.01 -8.12 -16.96
N MET A 9 21.36 -8.24 -15.80
CA MET A 9 21.51 -9.36 -14.89
C MET A 9 20.11 -9.88 -14.59
N ASP A 10 19.62 -10.70 -15.52
CA ASP A 10 18.52 -11.64 -15.29
C ASP A 10 18.95 -12.63 -14.20
N GLY A 11 18.20 -12.67 -13.11
CA GLY A 11 18.45 -13.56 -11.98
C GLY A 11 18.19 -12.86 -10.66
N GLY A 12 17.07 -13.21 -10.02
CA GLY A 12 16.65 -12.64 -8.74
C GLY A 12 17.80 -12.65 -7.74
N PHE A 13 18.28 -11.46 -7.39
CA PHE A 13 19.31 -11.34 -6.36
C PHE A 13 18.65 -11.48 -4.99
N ALA A 14 18.57 -12.72 -4.51
CA ALA A 14 18.68 -12.94 -3.07
C ALA A 14 19.99 -12.32 -2.61
N VAL A 15 20.00 -11.60 -1.48
CA VAL A 15 21.18 -10.90 -0.99
C VAL A 15 22.33 -11.90 -0.77
N ASP A 16 23.28 -11.96 -1.70
CA ASP A 16 24.44 -12.84 -1.63
C ASP A 16 25.49 -12.25 -0.68
N LEU A 17 25.79 -12.99 0.38
CA LEU A 17 26.78 -12.62 1.38
C LEU A 17 28.19 -12.46 0.78
N ARG A 18 28.52 -13.18 -0.30
CA ARG A 18 29.82 -13.05 -0.98
C ARG A 18 29.97 -11.70 -1.64
N VAL A 19 28.91 -11.21 -2.27
CA VAL A 19 28.89 -9.88 -2.90
C VAL A 19 29.03 -8.79 -1.85
N ILE A 20 28.38 -8.95 -0.68
CA ILE A 20 28.56 -8.03 0.44
C ILE A 20 30.02 -8.05 0.90
N ALA A 21 30.61 -9.23 1.12
CA ALA A 21 32.00 -9.34 1.58
C ALA A 21 32.98 -8.68 0.61
N ASP A 22 32.82 -8.93 -0.70
CA ASP A 22 33.67 -8.33 -1.73
C ASP A 22 33.56 -6.80 -1.75
N GLU A 23 32.36 -6.26 -1.57
CA GLU A 23 32.14 -4.82 -1.55
C GLU A 23 32.59 -4.19 -0.21
N GLN A 24 32.51 -4.92 0.90
CA GLN A 24 33.06 -4.49 2.20
C GLN A 24 34.59 -4.33 2.16
N ARG A 25 35.30 -5.17 1.38
CA ARG A 25 36.76 -5.03 1.19
C ARG A 25 37.12 -3.76 0.40
N ARG A 26 36.20 -3.26 -0.43
CA ARG A 26 36.40 -2.07 -1.28
C ARG A 26 35.95 -0.79 -0.59
N ASP A 27 35.00 -0.87 0.32
CA ASP A 27 34.42 0.28 1.01
C ASP A 27 35.24 0.68 2.23
N THR A 28 36.07 1.73 2.07
CA THR A 28 36.87 2.31 3.16
C THR A 28 36.05 3.18 4.12
N SER A 29 34.76 3.43 3.83
CA SER A 29 33.89 4.26 4.68
C SER A 29 33.22 3.49 5.82
N LEU A 30 33.35 2.16 5.81
CA LEU A 30 32.96 1.29 6.91
C LEU A 30 33.94 1.56 8.06
N GLY A 31 33.46 2.27 9.08
CA GLY A 31 34.21 2.67 10.27
C GLY A 31 34.64 1.50 11.15
N ASP A 32 34.62 1.70 12.47
CA ASP A 32 34.96 0.64 13.41
C ASP A 32 34.04 -0.58 13.24
N SER A 33 34.62 -1.77 13.13
CA SER A 33 33.92 -2.99 12.77
C SER A 33 34.65 -4.23 13.26
N ASP A 34 33.88 -5.23 13.69
CA ASP A 34 34.42 -6.57 13.93
C ASP A 34 34.32 -7.43 12.67
N GLU A 35 35.06 -8.52 12.61
CA GLU A 35 34.90 -9.55 11.57
C GLU A 35 34.20 -10.77 12.13
N GLN A 36 33.23 -11.30 11.39
CA GLN A 36 32.49 -12.49 11.75
C GLN A 36 32.26 -13.39 10.54
N GLU A 37 32.45 -14.70 10.74
CA GLU A 37 32.10 -15.70 9.74
C GLU A 37 30.59 -15.99 9.79
N ILE A 38 29.90 -15.78 8.66
CA ILE A 38 28.48 -16.09 8.51
C ILE A 38 28.32 -16.96 7.26
N ALA A 39 27.81 -18.18 7.44
CA ALA A 39 27.57 -19.14 6.36
C ALA A 39 28.80 -19.36 5.43
N GLY A 40 30.00 -19.47 6.02
CA GLY A 40 31.24 -19.68 5.27
C GLY A 40 31.80 -18.42 4.60
N THR A 41 31.27 -17.23 4.92
CA THR A 41 31.73 -15.95 4.37
C THR A 41 32.14 -15.01 5.50
N MET A 42 33.37 -14.50 5.44
CA MET A 42 33.86 -13.49 6.39
C MET A 42 33.26 -12.12 6.05
N LEU A 43 32.56 -11.52 7.02
CA LEU A 43 31.88 -10.24 6.88
C LEU A 43 32.28 -9.28 8.00
N ARG A 44 32.33 -7.99 7.65
CA ARG A 44 32.43 -6.91 8.63
C ARG A 44 31.07 -6.67 9.29
N VAL A 45 31.03 -6.67 10.61
CA VAL A 45 29.83 -6.49 11.43
C VAL A 45 29.99 -5.30 12.38
N ASP A 46 28.86 -4.72 12.75
CA ASP A 46 28.81 -3.66 13.73
C ASP A 46 29.22 -4.19 15.12
N PRO A 47 30.19 -3.56 15.83
CA PRO A 47 30.71 -4.11 17.08
C PRO A 47 29.64 -4.22 18.19
N THR A 48 28.65 -3.32 18.16
CA THR A 48 27.62 -3.23 19.21
C THR A 48 26.45 -4.15 18.93
N SER A 49 25.90 -4.08 17.72
CA SER A 49 24.69 -4.81 17.33
C SER A 49 24.98 -6.18 16.72
N LYS A 50 26.24 -6.48 16.36
CA LYS A 50 26.68 -7.71 15.68
C LYS A 50 25.93 -7.98 14.37
N LYS A 51 25.44 -6.92 13.74
CA LYS A 51 24.73 -6.96 12.46
C LYS A 51 25.70 -6.71 11.31
N VAL A 52 25.43 -7.30 10.15
CA VAL A 52 26.26 -7.14 8.96
C VAL A 52 26.21 -5.70 8.47
N LEU A 53 27.37 -5.07 8.32
CA LEU A 53 27.47 -3.71 7.83
C LEU A 53 27.27 -3.69 6.32
N VAL A 54 26.29 -2.94 5.82
CA VAL A 54 26.02 -2.89 4.37
C VAL A 54 26.83 -1.75 3.73
N PRO A 55 27.72 -2.04 2.76
CA PRO A 55 28.49 -1.04 2.02
C PRO A 55 27.58 -0.03 1.29
N LYS A 56 28.04 1.21 1.16
CA LYS A 56 27.21 2.32 0.63
C LYS A 56 26.63 2.04 -0.76
N ARG A 57 27.39 1.34 -1.61
CA ARG A 57 26.95 1.00 -2.97
C ARG A 57 25.80 -0.01 -3.00
N LEU A 58 25.65 -0.84 -1.97
CA LEU A 58 24.64 -1.90 -1.92
C LEU A 58 23.36 -1.47 -1.19
N GLN A 59 23.39 -0.42 -0.37
CA GLN A 59 22.27 0.00 0.47
C GLN A 59 20.98 0.23 -0.33
N GLN A 60 21.01 1.07 -1.36
CA GLN A 60 19.83 1.39 -2.17
C GLN A 60 19.26 0.15 -2.88
N ARG A 61 20.15 -0.69 -3.43
CA ARG A 61 19.76 -1.93 -4.11
C ARG A 61 19.12 -2.93 -3.13
N LEU A 62 19.69 -3.07 -1.93
CA LEU A 62 19.16 -3.95 -0.90
C LEU A 62 17.77 -3.51 -0.46
N VAL A 63 17.57 -2.21 -0.19
CA VAL A 63 16.26 -1.67 0.19
C VAL A 63 15.23 -1.92 -0.91
N GLN A 64 15.56 -1.69 -2.19
CA GLN A 64 14.67 -1.96 -3.32
C GLN A 64 14.28 -3.44 -3.40
N ILE A 65 15.25 -4.36 -3.29
CA ILE A 65 14.99 -5.80 -3.33
C ILE A 65 14.06 -6.22 -2.20
N TYR A 66 14.30 -5.75 -0.97
CA TYR A 66 13.42 -6.06 0.16
C TYR A 66 12.02 -5.49 -0.03
N HIS A 67 11.90 -4.32 -0.66
CA HIS A 67 10.62 -3.71 -0.95
C HIS A 67 9.79 -4.56 -1.90
N ASP A 68 10.41 -5.05 -2.98
CA ASP A 68 9.73 -5.86 -4.00
C ASP A 68 9.48 -7.29 -3.49
N LEU A 69 10.46 -7.91 -2.83
CA LEU A 69 10.38 -9.28 -2.31
C LEU A 69 9.31 -9.43 -1.22
N LEU A 70 9.15 -8.43 -0.36
CA LEU A 70 8.16 -8.45 0.72
C LEU A 70 6.80 -7.87 0.31
N LEU A 71 6.59 -7.64 -1.00
CA LEU A 71 5.33 -7.13 -1.57
C LEU A 71 4.94 -5.75 -1.03
N HIS A 72 5.84 -4.78 -1.16
CA HIS A 72 5.60 -3.37 -0.82
C HIS A 72 5.17 -3.10 0.64
N PRO A 73 5.88 -3.63 1.66
CA PRO A 73 5.54 -3.35 3.05
C PRO A 73 5.82 -1.88 3.41
N GLY A 74 5.15 -1.39 4.45
CA GLY A 74 5.41 -0.05 4.99
C GLY A 74 6.81 0.10 5.60
N ALA A 75 7.29 1.34 5.70
CA ALA A 75 8.65 1.67 6.12
C ALA A 75 9.03 1.05 7.49
N ALA A 76 8.16 1.12 8.49
CA ALA A 76 8.43 0.54 9.81
C ALA A 76 8.68 -0.98 9.76
N THR A 77 7.88 -1.71 8.98
CA THR A 77 8.04 -3.16 8.77
C THR A 77 9.32 -3.49 8.01
N MET A 78 9.68 -2.66 7.01
CA MET A 78 10.95 -2.80 6.28
C MET A 78 12.15 -2.61 7.21
N VAL A 79 12.18 -1.50 7.96
CA VAL A 79 13.25 -1.21 8.92
C VAL A 79 13.39 -2.38 9.90
N HIS A 80 12.29 -2.83 10.50
CA HIS A 80 12.31 -3.94 11.45
C HIS A 80 12.84 -5.23 10.83
N THR A 81 12.48 -5.52 9.58
CA THR A 81 12.92 -6.74 8.89
C THR A 81 14.41 -6.68 8.52
N ILE A 82 14.86 -5.58 7.91
CA ILE A 82 16.25 -5.41 7.49
C ILE A 82 17.17 -5.36 8.72
N ALA A 83 16.74 -4.68 9.78
CA ALA A 83 17.49 -4.53 11.02
C ALA A 83 17.72 -5.85 11.78
N LYS A 84 17.11 -6.98 11.39
CA LYS A 84 17.41 -8.29 12.00
C LYS A 84 18.79 -8.82 11.60
N VAL A 85 19.27 -8.46 10.42
CA VAL A 85 20.50 -9.04 9.84
C VAL A 85 21.50 -7.95 9.47
N PHE A 86 21.00 -6.83 8.95
CA PHE A 86 21.81 -5.77 8.35
C PHE A 86 21.74 -4.48 9.17
N TYR A 87 22.79 -3.68 9.03
CA TYR A 87 22.85 -2.34 9.62
C TYR A 87 23.71 -1.40 8.78
N TRP A 88 23.31 -0.13 8.74
CA TRP A 88 24.15 0.98 8.34
C TRP A 88 23.60 2.28 8.93
N ARG A 89 24.46 3.30 9.06
CA ARG A 89 24.05 4.61 9.54
C ARG A 89 23.11 5.27 8.54
N GLY A 90 21.92 5.66 8.99
CA GLY A 90 20.90 6.29 8.13
C GLY A 90 19.96 5.30 7.44
N MET A 91 19.99 4.01 7.80
CA MET A 91 19.12 2.97 7.23
C MET A 91 17.63 3.33 7.23
N GLU A 92 17.12 3.88 8.33
CA GLU A 92 15.71 4.29 8.40
C GLU A 92 15.37 5.35 7.37
N ALA A 93 16.22 6.36 7.21
CA ALA A 93 16.02 7.42 6.24
C ALA A 93 16.04 6.90 4.80
N ASP A 94 16.94 5.96 4.48
CA ASP A 94 16.99 5.33 3.16
C ASP A 94 15.73 4.49 2.86
N VAL A 95 15.25 3.74 3.86
CA VAL A 95 14.02 2.94 3.74
C VAL A 95 12.81 3.85 3.55
N HIS A 96 12.67 4.89 4.37
CA HIS A 96 11.60 5.87 4.24
C HIS A 96 11.62 6.55 2.88
N LYS A 97 12.79 7.00 2.43
CA LYS A 97 12.95 7.63 1.11
C LYS A 97 12.46 6.72 -0.01
N LEU A 98 12.71 5.42 0.05
CA LEU A 98 12.24 4.50 -0.98
C LEU A 98 10.72 4.28 -0.91
N VAL A 99 10.19 3.97 0.28
CA VAL A 99 8.76 3.68 0.47
C VAL A 99 7.87 4.89 0.16
N ASP A 100 8.29 6.08 0.59
CA ASP A 100 7.52 7.32 0.40
C ASP A 100 7.50 7.79 -1.07
N ASN A 101 8.47 7.35 -1.89
CA ASN A 101 8.54 7.67 -3.31
C ASN A 101 8.06 6.52 -4.23
N CYS A 102 7.64 5.39 -3.66
CA CYS A 102 7.15 4.27 -4.47
C CYS A 102 5.75 4.56 -5.02
N ILE A 103 5.63 4.64 -6.35
CA ILE A 103 4.36 4.95 -7.05
C ILE A 103 3.27 3.91 -6.74
N VAL A 104 3.64 2.64 -6.62
CA VAL A 104 2.70 1.55 -6.30
C VAL A 104 2.13 1.75 -4.90
N CYS A 105 3.01 2.00 -3.91
CA CYS A 105 2.58 2.29 -2.53
C CYS A 105 1.73 3.55 -2.43
N LEU A 106 2.15 4.63 -3.11
CA LEU A 106 1.42 5.90 -3.11
C LEU A 106 0.01 5.76 -3.68
N LYS A 107 -0.16 4.98 -4.76
CA LYS A 107 -1.48 4.71 -5.35
C LYS A 107 -2.35 3.78 -4.49
N ALA A 108 -1.73 2.82 -3.80
CA ALA A 108 -2.45 1.87 -2.95
C ALA A 108 -2.88 2.48 -1.60
N LYS A 109 -2.19 3.54 -1.15
CA LYS A 109 -2.52 4.22 0.10
C LYS A 109 -3.82 4.99 -0.07
N HIS A 110 -4.79 4.73 0.81
CA HIS A 110 -6.00 5.55 0.86
C HIS A 110 -5.58 7.00 1.14
N PRO A 111 -6.03 7.99 0.35
CA PRO A 111 -5.83 9.39 0.68
C PRO A 111 -6.41 9.65 2.06
N THR A 112 -5.57 9.99 3.03
CA THR A 112 -5.98 10.44 4.38
C THR A 112 -6.25 11.94 4.40
N THR A 113 -6.42 12.55 3.22
CA THR A 113 -6.71 13.96 3.07
C THR A 113 -7.95 14.28 3.90
N ARG A 114 -7.78 15.11 4.92
CA ARG A 114 -8.91 15.62 5.69
C ARG A 114 -9.64 16.57 4.75
N PHE A 115 -10.78 16.12 4.22
CA PHE A 115 -11.69 17.03 3.53
C PHE A 115 -11.99 18.21 4.48
N GLY A 116 -11.99 19.43 3.95
CA GLY A 116 -12.28 20.63 4.73
C GLY A 116 -13.67 20.57 5.34
N LYS A 117 -14.02 21.59 6.14
CA LYS A 117 -15.41 21.72 6.62
C LYS A 117 -16.34 21.88 5.42
N LEU A 118 -17.40 21.09 5.37
CA LEU A 118 -18.48 21.31 4.39
C LEU A 118 -19.02 22.74 4.61
N PRO A 119 -19.29 23.49 3.53
CA PRO A 119 -19.93 24.80 3.67
C PRO A 119 -21.29 24.63 4.37
N PRO A 120 -21.73 25.61 5.16
CA PRO A 120 -23.07 25.56 5.75
C PRO A 120 -24.12 25.50 4.63
N LYS A 121 -25.08 24.59 4.77
CA LYS A 121 -26.19 24.49 3.82
C LYS A 121 -27.06 25.75 3.96
N SER A 122 -27.15 26.55 2.90
CA SER A 122 -28.17 27.60 2.82
C SER A 122 -29.49 26.93 2.43
N VAL A 123 -30.51 27.09 3.27
CA VAL A 123 -31.85 26.58 3.00
C VAL A 123 -32.78 27.78 2.99
N GLU A 124 -33.51 27.97 1.88
CA GLU A 124 -34.65 28.88 1.90
C GLU A 124 -35.78 28.20 2.68
N VAL A 125 -36.27 28.87 3.72
CA VAL A 125 -37.38 28.36 4.55
C VAL A 125 -38.71 28.62 3.85
N ARG A 126 -38.91 27.95 2.71
CA ARG A 126 -40.14 27.97 1.93
C ARG A 126 -40.52 26.51 1.64
N PRO A 127 -41.70 26.04 2.09
CA PRO A 127 -42.16 24.68 1.79
C PRO A 127 -42.13 24.39 0.29
N TRP A 128 -41.70 23.20 -0.08
CA TRP A 128 -41.63 22.71 -1.46
C TRP A 128 -40.64 23.47 -2.36
N PHE A 129 -39.74 24.28 -1.77
CA PHE A 129 -38.72 25.01 -2.53
C PHE A 129 -37.51 24.14 -2.88
N GLU A 130 -37.05 23.32 -1.93
CA GLU A 130 -35.96 22.37 -2.12
C GLU A 130 -36.42 21.00 -1.61
N ILE A 131 -36.39 20.00 -2.48
CA ILE A 131 -36.76 18.61 -2.15
C ILE A 131 -35.54 17.71 -2.31
N ALA A 132 -35.31 16.83 -1.34
CA ALA A 132 -34.34 15.76 -1.43
C ALA A 132 -35.08 14.48 -1.85
N VAL A 133 -34.65 13.87 -2.94
CA VAL A 133 -35.22 12.63 -3.47
C VAL A 133 -34.14 11.56 -3.44
N ASP A 134 -34.43 10.42 -2.82
CA ASP A 134 -33.50 9.29 -2.75
C ASP A 134 -34.25 7.97 -2.93
N SER A 135 -33.59 6.97 -3.52
CA SER A 135 -34.14 5.65 -3.76
C SER A 135 -33.62 4.64 -2.76
N ILE A 136 -34.53 3.86 -2.18
CA ILE A 136 -34.24 2.68 -1.40
C ILE A 136 -34.29 1.49 -2.36
N ASP A 137 -33.13 0.88 -2.62
CA ASP A 137 -33.00 -0.39 -3.33
C ASP A 137 -33.67 -1.54 -2.54
N PRO A 138 -34.01 -2.68 -3.19
CA PRO A 138 -34.74 -3.77 -2.56
C PRO A 138 -34.19 -4.14 -1.18
N TYR A 139 -34.92 -3.76 -0.13
CA TYR A 139 -34.45 -3.88 1.25
C TYR A 139 -35.23 -4.95 2.02
N GLY A 140 -34.50 -5.70 2.84
CA GLY A 140 -35.04 -6.77 3.67
C GLY A 140 -35.57 -7.98 2.90
N LYS A 141 -36.11 -8.95 3.66
CA LYS A 141 -36.59 -10.23 3.09
C LYS A 141 -37.72 -10.06 2.06
N LYS A 142 -38.47 -8.96 2.17
CA LYS A 142 -39.61 -8.65 1.30
C LYS A 142 -39.21 -7.88 0.04
N ARG A 143 -37.92 -7.56 -0.16
CA ARG A 143 -37.39 -6.83 -1.33
C ARG A 143 -38.21 -5.56 -1.63
N VAL A 144 -38.48 -4.78 -0.59
CA VAL A 144 -39.24 -3.53 -0.75
C VAL A 144 -38.31 -2.49 -1.34
N SER A 145 -38.72 -1.90 -2.45
CA SER A 145 -38.07 -0.73 -3.05
C SER A 145 -39.00 0.47 -2.91
N ALA A 146 -38.44 1.64 -2.61
CA ALA A 146 -39.23 2.85 -2.43
C ALA A 146 -38.46 4.09 -2.84
N LEU A 147 -39.19 5.12 -3.27
CA LEU A 147 -38.69 6.47 -3.45
C LEU A 147 -39.03 7.26 -2.20
N THR A 148 -38.02 7.90 -1.61
CA THR A 148 -38.19 8.85 -0.51
C THR A 148 -38.13 10.26 -1.06
N ILE A 149 -39.11 11.08 -0.71
CA ILE A 149 -39.21 12.49 -1.09
C ILE A 149 -39.30 13.28 0.21
N ILE A 150 -38.33 14.17 0.43
CA ILE A 150 -38.22 14.93 1.68
C ILE A 150 -38.20 16.41 1.35
N ASP A 151 -39.19 17.16 1.83
CA ASP A 151 -39.14 18.62 1.81
C ASP A 151 -38.10 19.11 2.82
N ILE A 152 -37.10 19.84 2.35
CA ILE A 152 -35.92 20.17 3.16
C ILE A 152 -36.24 21.26 4.20
N ALA A 153 -37.21 22.13 3.89
CA ALA A 153 -37.66 23.20 4.77
C ALA A 153 -38.53 22.67 5.93
N THR A 154 -39.55 21.84 5.65
CA THR A 154 -40.50 21.35 6.66
C THR A 154 -40.12 20.00 7.26
N ARG A 155 -39.20 19.26 6.63
CA ARG A 155 -38.90 17.85 6.94
C ARG A 155 -40.09 16.91 6.78
N LEU A 156 -41.08 17.30 5.98
CA LEU A 156 -42.13 16.40 5.55
C LEU A 156 -41.53 15.28 4.68
N ILE A 157 -41.88 14.03 4.98
CA ILE A 157 -41.40 12.85 4.29
C ILE A 157 -42.57 12.16 3.62
N GLU A 158 -42.45 11.91 2.32
CA GLU A 158 -43.33 11.07 1.54
C GLU A 158 -42.55 9.87 1.01
N ILE A 159 -43.11 8.67 1.18
CA ILE A 159 -42.50 7.42 0.72
C ILE A 159 -43.43 6.78 -0.28
N LEU A 160 -42.97 6.65 -1.52
CA LEU A 160 -43.72 6.05 -2.61
C LEU A 160 -43.14 4.66 -2.91
N PRO A 161 -43.96 3.59 -2.91
CA PRO A 161 -43.48 2.29 -3.34
C PRO A 161 -43.12 2.36 -4.83
N THR A 162 -41.91 1.95 -5.18
CA THR A 162 -41.51 1.88 -6.59
C THR A 162 -41.92 0.53 -7.15
N LEU A 163 -42.64 0.54 -8.28
CA LEU A 163 -43.03 -0.67 -9.01
C LEU A 163 -41.85 -1.34 -9.73
N TYR A 164 -40.67 -0.73 -9.72
CA TYR A 164 -39.42 -1.28 -10.24
C TYR A 164 -38.88 -2.39 -9.33
N CYS A 165 -39.60 -3.51 -9.30
CA CYS A 165 -39.04 -4.79 -8.93
C CYS A 165 -39.80 -5.89 -9.70
N ASN A 166 -39.72 -5.85 -11.05
CA ASN A 166 -39.70 -7.00 -11.97
C ASN A 166 -39.98 -6.59 -13.44
N GLU A 167 -38.95 -6.17 -14.19
CA GLU A 167 -38.91 -6.42 -15.66
C GLU A 167 -37.50 -6.76 -16.18
N TYR A 168 -36.42 -6.57 -15.40
CA TYR A 168 -35.11 -7.15 -15.70
C TYR A 168 -34.73 -8.23 -14.68
N GLY A 169 -35.41 -9.38 -14.79
CA GLY A 169 -34.88 -10.68 -14.37
C GLY A 169 -33.81 -11.22 -15.32
N GLY A 170 -33.03 -10.35 -15.96
CA GLY A 170 -31.87 -10.69 -16.77
C GLY A 170 -30.64 -10.15 -16.08
N GLY A 171 -29.66 -11.02 -15.80
CA GLY A 171 -28.41 -10.63 -15.16
C GLY A 171 -27.79 -9.41 -15.84
N VAL A 172 -27.15 -8.57 -15.04
CA VAL A 172 -26.11 -7.68 -15.57
C VAL A 172 -25.15 -8.58 -16.34
N PRO A 173 -24.92 -8.40 -17.65
CA PRO A 173 -23.87 -9.13 -18.32
C PRO A 173 -22.57 -8.78 -17.60
N ASP A 174 -21.92 -9.79 -17.05
CA ASP A 174 -20.56 -9.67 -16.54
C ASP A 174 -19.74 -8.97 -17.62
N GLY A 175 -19.35 -7.72 -17.36
CA GLY A 175 -18.37 -7.03 -18.17
C GLY A 175 -17.07 -7.85 -18.17
N PRO A 176 -16.30 -7.85 -19.28
CA PRO A 176 -15.16 -8.74 -19.40
C PRO A 176 -14.11 -8.38 -18.35
N GLY A 177 -13.87 -9.30 -17.41
CA GLY A 177 -12.61 -9.44 -16.69
C GLY A 177 -12.45 -8.59 -15.43
N SER A 178 -12.71 -9.20 -14.29
CA SER A 178 -11.88 -8.99 -13.09
C SER A 178 -12.16 -10.13 -12.10
N ALA A 179 -11.48 -11.26 -12.28
CA ALA A 179 -11.41 -12.32 -11.30
C ALA A 179 -10.97 -11.74 -9.94
N ARG A 180 -11.87 -11.75 -8.95
CA ARG A 180 -11.50 -11.69 -7.54
C ARG A 180 -11.75 -13.06 -6.94
N THR A 181 -10.65 -13.80 -6.80
CA THR A 181 -10.57 -15.08 -6.12
C THR A 181 -11.06 -14.96 -4.68
N ALA A 182 -12.00 -15.82 -4.31
CA ALA A 182 -12.48 -15.98 -2.95
C ALA A 182 -11.34 -16.50 -2.06
N ARG A 183 -11.07 -15.80 -0.95
CA ARG A 183 -10.31 -16.38 0.16
C ARG A 183 -11.24 -17.30 0.94
N SER A 184 -10.90 -18.58 0.97
CA SER A 184 -11.47 -19.57 1.87
C SER A 184 -11.17 -19.21 3.33
N ALA A 185 -12.21 -19.07 4.15
CA ALA A 185 -12.09 -19.23 5.59
C ALA A 185 -12.69 -20.59 5.96
N SER A 186 -11.81 -21.54 6.26
CA SER A 186 -12.16 -22.82 6.85
C SER A 186 -12.58 -22.59 8.30
N ALA A 187 -13.77 -23.07 8.67
CA ALA A 187 -14.17 -23.24 10.05
C ALA A 187 -13.42 -24.42 10.69
N ARG A 188 -12.96 -24.23 11.93
CA ARG A 188 -12.99 -25.23 13.01
C ARG A 188 -13.30 -24.48 14.30
#